data_AF-A0A0F8YRZ0-F1
#
_entry.id   AF-A0A0F8YRZ0-F1
#
_cell.length_a   1.000
_cell.length_b   1.000
_cell.length_c   1.000
_cell.angle_alpha   90.00
_cell.angle_beta   90.00
_cell.angle_gamma   90.00
#
_symmetry.space_group_name_H-M   'P 1'
#
loop_
_entity.id
_entity.type
_entity.pdbx_description
1 polymer ?
#
loop_
_entity_poly.entity_id
_entity_poly.type
_entity_poly.pdbx_seq_one_letter_code
_entity_poly.pdbx_strand_id
1 'polypeptide(L)'
;MTALWPLHRLNPVKRITAATYQSVSGTGKLAVEELNLLDADAFARAERDFAQIAEPQQRLLALLTDTAQRMPGDVPALYNWMLDRAEKLFGAAWARSFVNLIGVSRAGWRESDFRVLMPRISGQTWDELQFAALRRIFRAHVVQRGSLGQWDFFHTQMRLSVRARMREQDVDPRSVHVAVAEYLLEDLPREDPLHETETMVHLIGADDRPGAAACYGAELTDGEQRGATQPLADFILGALPAWTVPPSADAPAWVAALPAETGLTAHARGRLCERLVWPLDDLLKPRAPLPSRLLYLERA
;
A
#
# COMPACT_ATOMS: atom_id res chain seq x y z
N MET A 1 -4.28 -42.68 66.59
CA MET A 1 -4.02 -42.56 65.14
C MET A 1 -5.32 -42.24 64.44
N THR A 2 -5.59 -40.95 64.19
CA THR A 2 -6.84 -40.50 63.57
C THR A 2 -6.58 -40.34 62.08
N ALA A 3 -7.21 -41.17 61.25
CA ALA A 3 -7.11 -41.07 59.80
C ALA A 3 -7.78 -39.78 59.33
N LEU A 4 -7.02 -38.90 58.67
CA LEU A 4 -7.54 -37.74 57.96
C LEU A 4 -8.38 -38.21 56.77
N TRP A 5 -9.70 -38.23 56.97
CA TRP A 5 -10.69 -38.38 55.90
C TRP A 5 -10.45 -37.30 54.85
N PRO A 6 -10.47 -37.60 53.55
CA PRO A 6 -9.94 -36.63 52.60
C PRO A 6 -10.91 -35.44 52.41
N LEU A 7 -10.44 -34.25 52.82
CA LEU A 7 -11.14 -32.96 52.82
C LEU A 7 -11.82 -32.58 51.49
N HIS A 8 -11.40 -33.15 50.35
CA HIS A 8 -11.95 -32.86 49.03
C HIS A 8 -13.39 -33.37 48.82
N ARG A 9 -13.92 -34.23 49.71
CA ARG A 9 -15.33 -34.67 49.67
C ARG A 9 -16.30 -33.73 50.38
N LEU A 10 -15.84 -32.93 51.34
CA LEU A 10 -16.69 -31.98 52.08
C LEU A 10 -16.80 -30.61 51.40
N ASN A 11 -15.82 -30.26 50.55
CA ASN A 11 -15.83 -29.00 49.82
C ASN A 11 -15.35 -29.23 48.38
N PRO A 12 -16.26 -29.53 47.43
CA PRO A 12 -15.86 -29.80 46.05
C PRO A 12 -15.22 -28.55 45.45
N VAL A 13 -13.93 -28.64 45.13
CA VAL A 13 -13.21 -27.58 44.43
C VAL A 13 -13.82 -27.45 43.04
N LYS A 14 -14.66 -26.42 42.84
CA LYS A 14 -15.12 -26.01 41.52
C LYS A 14 -13.92 -25.42 40.78
N ARG A 15 -13.30 -26.19 39.88
CA ARG A 15 -12.34 -25.64 38.92
C ARG A 15 -13.11 -24.73 37.97
N ILE A 16 -12.95 -23.43 38.15
CA ILE A 16 -13.30 -22.46 37.12
C ILE A 16 -12.20 -22.56 36.08
N THR A 17 -12.48 -23.22 34.96
CA THR A 17 -11.63 -23.14 33.78
C THR A 17 -11.87 -21.76 33.17
N ALA A 18 -11.08 -20.77 33.59
CA ALA A 18 -10.99 -19.51 32.86
C ALA A 18 -10.15 -19.78 31.60
N ALA A 19 -10.81 -19.90 30.45
CA ALA A 19 -10.12 -19.88 29.17
C ALA A 19 -9.59 -18.45 28.96
N THR A 20 -8.33 -18.21 29.34
CA THR A 20 -7.61 -17.04 28.88
C THR A 20 -7.39 -17.21 27.38
N TYR A 21 -8.17 -16.51 26.56
CA TYR A 21 -7.90 -16.33 25.13
C TYR A 21 -6.61 -15.51 24.96
N GLN A 22 -5.47 -16.11 25.27
CA GLN A 22 -4.16 -15.59 24.89
C GLN A 22 -3.87 -16.01 23.45
N SER A 23 -4.54 -15.34 22.51
CA SER A 23 -4.09 -15.09 21.14
C SER A 23 -5.30 -14.63 20.32
N VAL A 24 -5.55 -13.32 20.31
CA VAL A 24 -6.22 -12.76 19.12
C VAL A 24 -5.15 -12.62 18.05
N SER A 25 -4.86 -13.73 17.35
CA SER A 25 -4.02 -13.72 16.16
C SER A 25 -4.75 -12.93 15.06
N GLY A 26 -4.02 -12.04 14.38
CA GLY A 26 -4.48 -11.27 13.22
C GLY A 26 -5.85 -10.59 13.41
N THR A 27 -6.91 -11.25 12.91
CA THR A 27 -8.30 -10.78 12.85
C THR A 27 -8.84 -10.23 14.16
N GLY A 28 -8.55 -10.87 15.30
CA GLY A 28 -9.11 -10.42 16.57
C GLY A 28 -8.47 -9.13 17.09
N LYS A 29 -7.19 -8.87 16.76
CA LYS A 29 -6.55 -7.58 17.06
C LYS A 29 -7.14 -6.47 16.18
N LEU A 30 -7.35 -6.76 14.90
CA LEU A 30 -8.01 -5.84 13.96
C LEU A 30 -9.42 -5.47 14.47
N ALA A 31 -10.22 -6.46 14.89
CA ALA A 31 -11.56 -6.23 15.42
C ALA A 31 -11.57 -5.33 16.67
N VAL A 32 -10.62 -5.54 17.60
CA VAL A 32 -10.49 -4.68 18.79
C VAL A 32 -10.08 -3.26 18.41
N GLU A 33 -9.21 -3.07 17.43
CA GLU A 33 -8.84 -1.75 16.93
C GLU A 33 -10.05 -1.02 16.33
N GLU A 34 -10.91 -1.72 15.60
CA GLU A 34 -12.16 -1.17 15.04
C GLU A 34 -13.19 -0.78 16.11
N LEU A 35 -13.33 -1.57 17.18
CA LEU A 35 -14.20 -1.22 18.31
C LEU A 35 -13.74 0.06 19.03
N ASN A 36 -12.44 0.37 19.00
CA ASN A 36 -11.90 1.61 19.57
C ASN A 36 -12.13 2.84 18.68
N LEU A 37 -12.67 2.66 17.47
CA LEU A 37 -12.91 3.73 16.51
C LEU A 37 -14.36 4.21 16.48
N LEU A 38 -15.24 3.77 17.39
CA LEU A 38 -16.63 4.26 17.45
C LEU A 38 -16.67 5.79 17.36
N ASP A 39 -17.44 6.29 16.39
CA ASP A 39 -17.55 7.70 16.02
C ASP A 39 -18.92 8.27 16.40
N ALA A 40 -19.14 9.55 16.11
CA ALA A 40 -20.38 10.25 16.41
C ALA A 40 -21.60 9.55 15.77
N ASP A 41 -21.47 8.98 14.58
CA ASP A 41 -22.54 8.24 13.91
C ASP A 41 -22.85 6.93 14.63
N ALA A 42 -21.83 6.24 15.16
CA ALA A 42 -22.03 5.05 15.98
C ALA A 42 -22.76 5.38 17.30
N PHE A 43 -22.44 6.50 17.94
CA PHE A 43 -23.16 6.96 19.14
C PHE A 43 -24.58 7.43 18.81
N ALA A 44 -24.78 8.18 17.72
CA ALA A 44 -26.11 8.58 17.25
C ALA A 44 -26.97 7.37 16.86
N ARG A 45 -26.36 6.31 16.31
CA ARG A 45 -27.02 5.03 16.11
C ARG A 45 -27.39 4.39 17.45
N ALA A 46 -26.50 4.38 18.43
CA ALA A 46 -26.81 3.80 19.73
C ALA A 46 -27.98 4.52 20.44
N GLU A 47 -28.04 5.85 20.35
CA GLU A 47 -29.15 6.64 20.88
C GLU A 47 -30.49 6.33 20.17
N ARG A 48 -30.48 5.84 18.93
CA ARG A 48 -31.68 5.45 18.19
C ARG A 48 -32.04 3.98 18.37
N ASP A 49 -31.11 3.09 18.06
CA ASP A 49 -31.33 1.64 17.95
C ASP A 49 -31.33 0.95 19.32
N PHE A 50 -30.74 1.59 20.33
CA PHE A 50 -30.67 1.10 21.71
C PHE A 50 -31.29 2.08 22.72
N ALA A 51 -32.20 2.95 22.25
CA ALA A 51 -32.90 3.95 23.07
C ALA A 51 -33.63 3.33 24.27
N GLN A 52 -34.16 2.11 24.10
CA GLN A 52 -34.86 1.33 25.12
C GLN A 52 -33.96 0.90 26.29
N ILE A 53 -32.63 0.93 26.13
CA ILE A 53 -31.68 0.60 27.20
C ILE A 53 -31.44 1.87 28.01
N ALA A 54 -31.97 1.90 29.24
CA ALA A 54 -31.90 3.07 30.13
C ALA A 54 -30.47 3.35 30.63
N GLU A 55 -29.70 2.30 30.93
CA GLU A 55 -28.35 2.41 31.49
C GLU A 55 -27.30 2.71 30.39
N PRO A 56 -26.59 3.85 30.45
CA PRO A 56 -25.62 4.25 29.41
C PRO A 56 -24.52 3.20 29.15
N GLN A 57 -24.03 2.53 30.19
CA GLN A 57 -22.98 1.51 30.06
C GLN A 57 -23.51 0.25 29.34
N GLN A 58 -24.76 -0.14 29.59
CA GLN A 58 -25.38 -1.26 28.89
C GLN A 58 -25.67 -0.91 27.44
N ARG A 59 -26.01 0.35 27.15
CA ARG A 59 -26.17 0.85 25.78
C ARG A 59 -24.85 0.83 25.01
N LEU A 60 -23.76 1.26 25.65
CA LEU A 60 -22.42 1.18 25.06
C LEU A 60 -22.00 -0.28 24.81
N LEU A 61 -22.26 -1.19 25.76
CA LEU A 61 -21.99 -2.61 25.57
C LEU A 61 -22.81 -3.21 24.42
N ALA A 62 -24.09 -2.83 24.29
CA ALA A 62 -24.94 -3.24 23.18
C ALA A 62 -24.39 -2.73 21.84
N LEU A 63 -23.96 -1.47 21.78
CA LEU A 63 -23.30 -0.89 20.59
C LEU A 63 -22.02 -1.64 20.21
N LEU A 64 -21.15 -1.93 21.19
CA LEU A 64 -19.91 -2.69 20.96
C LEU A 64 -20.20 -4.11 20.46
N THR A 65 -21.19 -4.77 21.07
CA THR A 65 -21.59 -6.14 20.71
C THR A 65 -22.20 -6.19 19.30
N ASP A 66 -23.11 -5.27 18.98
CA ASP A 66 -23.68 -5.12 17.65
C ASP A 66 -22.61 -4.82 16.60
N THR A 67 -21.68 -3.91 16.91
CA THR A 67 -20.58 -3.58 16.00
C THR A 67 -19.70 -4.81 15.75
N ALA A 68 -19.33 -5.55 16.80
CA ALA A 68 -18.54 -6.78 16.68
C ALA A 68 -19.27 -7.86 15.87
N GLN A 69 -20.59 -8.00 16.02
CA GLN A 69 -21.41 -8.95 15.25
C GLN A 69 -21.50 -8.61 13.76
N ARG A 70 -21.41 -7.32 13.41
CA ARG A 70 -21.41 -6.85 12.01
C ARG A 70 -20.05 -6.94 11.33
N MET A 71 -18.97 -7.15 12.09
CA MET A 71 -17.63 -7.26 11.51
C MET A 71 -17.51 -8.55 10.69
N PRO A 72 -16.88 -8.49 9.50
CA PRO A 72 -16.58 -9.69 8.74
C PRO A 72 -15.64 -10.65 9.50
N GLY A 73 -15.80 -11.95 9.25
CA GLY A 73 -15.01 -12.99 9.90
C GLY A 73 -13.61 -13.20 9.31
N ASP A 74 -13.33 -12.64 8.14
CA ASP A 74 -12.06 -12.76 7.43
C ASP A 74 -11.33 -11.41 7.28
N VAL A 75 -10.00 -11.48 7.20
CA VAL A 75 -9.12 -10.30 7.15
C VAL A 75 -9.37 -9.42 5.92
N PRO A 76 -9.45 -9.96 4.68
CA PRO A 76 -9.74 -9.14 3.50
C PRO A 76 -11.06 -8.37 3.61
N ALA A 77 -12.14 -9.02 4.05
CA ALA A 77 -13.43 -8.38 4.21
C ALA A 77 -13.41 -7.33 5.33
N LEU A 78 -12.65 -7.56 6.42
CA LEU A 78 -12.47 -6.57 7.47
C LEU A 78 -11.72 -5.32 6.98
N TYR A 79 -10.69 -5.48 6.14
CA TYR A 79 -10.05 -4.33 5.49
C TYR A 79 -11.02 -3.58 4.57
N ASN A 80 -11.84 -4.28 3.79
CA ASN A 80 -12.87 -3.65 2.96
C ASN A 80 -13.89 -2.87 3.81
N TRP A 81 -14.30 -3.43 4.95
CA TRP A 81 -15.19 -2.77 5.90
C TRP A 81 -14.57 -1.48 6.47
N MET A 82 -13.29 -1.49 6.84
CA MET A 82 -12.56 -0.30 7.28
C MET A 82 -12.42 0.74 6.16
N LEU A 83 -12.14 0.30 4.92
CA LEU A 83 -12.06 1.18 3.75
C LEU A 83 -13.41 1.85 3.45
N ASP A 84 -14.51 1.08 3.47
CA ASP A 84 -15.88 1.61 3.32
C ASP A 84 -16.19 2.66 4.38
N ARG A 85 -15.74 2.43 5.62
CA ARG A 85 -15.92 3.38 6.72
C ARG A 85 -15.14 4.66 6.50
N ALA A 86 -13.88 4.57 6.07
CA ALA A 86 -13.08 5.75 5.74
C ALA A 86 -13.70 6.56 4.59
N GLU A 87 -14.21 5.88 3.54
CA GLU A 87 -14.91 6.55 2.44
C GLU A 87 -16.20 7.27 2.90
N LYS A 88 -16.95 6.69 3.86
CA LYS A 88 -18.15 7.32 4.42
C LYS A 88 -17.84 8.58 5.23
N LEU A 89 -16.76 8.55 6.02
CA LEU A 89 -16.42 9.64 6.95
C LEU A 89 -15.70 10.80 6.27
N PHE A 90 -14.83 10.51 5.28
CA PHE A 90 -13.97 11.51 4.65
C PHE A 90 -14.31 11.76 3.18
N GLY A 91 -15.30 11.05 2.64
CA GLY A 91 -15.65 11.07 1.23
C GLY A 91 -14.76 10.12 0.41
N ALA A 92 -15.37 9.49 -0.60
CA ALA A 92 -14.74 8.46 -1.40
C ALA A 92 -13.46 8.94 -2.10
N ALA A 93 -13.50 10.11 -2.77
CA ALA A 93 -12.34 10.61 -3.52
C ALA A 93 -11.12 10.87 -2.63
N TRP A 94 -11.30 11.43 -1.43
CA TRP A 94 -10.20 11.72 -0.51
C TRP A 94 -9.63 10.45 0.11
N ALA A 95 -10.49 9.60 0.68
CA ALA A 95 -10.08 8.35 1.31
C ALA A 95 -9.41 7.40 0.31
N ARG A 96 -9.96 7.27 -0.90
CA ARG A 96 -9.38 6.45 -1.97
C ARG A 96 -8.04 6.97 -2.42
N SER A 97 -7.87 8.29 -2.61
CA SER A 97 -6.58 8.86 -3.02
C SER A 97 -5.47 8.52 -2.04
N PHE A 98 -5.73 8.64 -0.73
CA PHE A 98 -4.78 8.27 0.31
C PHE A 98 -4.35 6.79 0.22
N VAL A 99 -5.32 5.87 0.22
CA VAL A 99 -5.01 4.43 0.23
C VAL A 99 -4.47 3.93 -1.11
N ASN A 100 -4.93 4.48 -2.24
CA ASN A 100 -4.45 4.10 -3.57
C ASN A 100 -3.01 4.55 -3.79
N LEU A 101 -2.66 5.76 -3.35
CA LEU A 101 -1.27 6.24 -3.36
C LEU A 101 -0.36 5.28 -2.60
N ILE A 102 -0.72 4.93 -1.37
CA ILE A 102 0.03 3.93 -0.61
C ILE A 102 0.03 2.60 -1.38
N GLY A 103 -1.12 2.20 -1.92
CA GLY A 103 -1.33 0.96 -2.66
C GLY A 103 -0.47 0.80 -3.92
N VAL A 104 -0.05 1.88 -4.57
CA VAL A 104 0.88 1.85 -5.73
C VAL A 104 2.31 2.22 -5.36
N SER A 105 2.64 2.35 -4.08
CA SER A 105 4.03 2.58 -3.65
C SER A 105 4.71 1.29 -3.23
N ARG A 106 6.05 1.26 -3.22
CA ARG A 106 6.80 0.17 -2.59
C ARG A 106 6.92 0.34 -1.07
N ALA A 107 7.08 1.58 -0.60
CA ALA A 107 7.38 1.88 0.81
C ALA A 107 6.54 3.02 1.42
N GLY A 108 5.44 3.43 0.77
CA GLY A 108 4.60 4.53 1.23
C GLY A 108 5.14 5.91 0.84
N TRP A 109 4.52 6.95 1.39
CA TRP A 109 4.81 8.35 1.04
C TRP A 109 4.99 9.22 2.28
N ARG A 110 5.78 10.29 2.16
CA ARG A 110 5.92 11.31 3.22
C ARG A 110 4.65 12.15 3.26
N GLU A 111 4.40 12.82 4.37
CA GLU A 111 3.28 13.76 4.47
C GLU A 111 3.39 14.91 3.45
N SER A 112 4.61 15.38 3.16
CA SER A 112 4.87 16.37 2.12
C SER A 112 4.47 15.88 0.73
N ASP A 113 4.63 14.59 0.44
CA ASP A 113 4.23 14.00 -0.85
C ASP A 113 2.70 13.91 -0.95
N PHE A 114 2.02 13.45 0.12
CA PHE A 114 0.55 13.45 0.16
C PHE A 114 -0.04 14.85 -0.02
N ARG A 115 0.62 15.88 0.52
CA ARG A 115 0.20 17.27 0.38
C ARG A 115 0.06 17.72 -1.07
N VAL A 116 0.86 17.17 -1.97
CA VAL A 116 0.83 17.47 -3.41
C VAL A 116 -0.02 16.45 -4.17
N LEU A 117 0.20 15.17 -3.92
CA LEU A 117 -0.42 14.08 -4.67
C LEU A 117 -1.92 13.91 -4.38
N MET A 118 -2.35 14.07 -3.12
CA MET A 118 -3.76 13.89 -2.79
C MET A 118 -4.65 14.92 -3.49
N PRO A 119 -4.32 16.22 -3.52
CA PRO A 119 -5.09 17.17 -4.33
C PRO A 119 -5.14 16.85 -5.81
N ARG A 120 -4.01 16.43 -6.41
CA ARG A 120 -3.93 16.07 -7.84
C ARG A 120 -4.87 14.92 -8.20
N ILE A 121 -4.93 13.89 -7.35
CA ILE A 121 -5.71 12.68 -7.64
C ILE A 121 -7.17 12.82 -7.21
N SER A 122 -7.43 13.45 -6.05
CA SER A 122 -8.79 13.57 -5.50
C SER A 122 -9.59 14.74 -6.09
N GLY A 123 -8.90 15.74 -6.65
CA GLY A 123 -9.50 17.03 -7.03
C GLY A 123 -9.90 17.91 -5.85
N GLN A 124 -9.53 17.54 -4.61
CA GLN A 124 -9.87 18.27 -3.39
C GLN A 124 -8.68 19.06 -2.86
N THR A 125 -8.93 20.17 -2.17
CA THR A 125 -7.86 20.94 -1.52
C THR A 125 -7.26 20.19 -0.35
N TRP A 126 -5.97 20.37 -0.10
CA TRP A 126 -5.30 19.80 1.07
C TRP A 126 -5.89 20.34 2.37
N ASP A 127 -6.21 19.43 3.29
CA ASP A 127 -6.69 19.72 4.65
C ASP A 127 -5.88 18.90 5.66
N GLU A 128 -5.06 19.58 6.46
CA GLU A 128 -4.20 18.96 7.48
C GLU A 128 -4.99 18.20 8.55
N LEU A 129 -6.17 18.72 8.92
CA LEU A 129 -7.03 18.11 9.92
C LEU A 129 -7.67 16.84 9.37
N GLN A 130 -8.16 16.87 8.12
CA GLN A 130 -8.69 15.67 7.47
C GLN A 130 -7.60 14.61 7.25
N PHE A 131 -6.40 15.00 6.85
CA PHE A 131 -5.28 14.06 6.72
C PHE A 131 -4.91 13.40 8.06
N ALA A 132 -4.81 14.19 9.14
CA ALA A 132 -4.55 13.67 10.48
C ALA A 132 -5.66 12.74 10.97
N ALA A 133 -6.93 13.10 10.72
CA ALA A 133 -8.08 12.29 11.07
C ALA A 133 -8.12 10.97 10.27
N LEU A 134 -7.78 11.02 8.99
CA LEU A 134 -7.68 9.84 8.13
C LEU A 134 -6.57 8.90 8.60
N ARG A 135 -5.37 9.40 8.94
CA ARG A 135 -4.33 8.57 9.57
C ARG A 135 -4.80 7.95 10.89
N ARG A 136 -5.56 8.72 11.68
CA ARG A 136 -6.12 8.25 12.95
C ARG A 136 -7.18 7.17 12.78
N ILE A 137 -7.90 7.10 11.65
CA ILE A 137 -8.86 6.00 11.43
C ILE A 137 -8.14 4.69 11.12
N PHE A 138 -7.04 4.75 10.35
CA PHE A 138 -6.29 3.56 10.00
C PHE A 138 -5.34 3.08 11.10
N ARG A 139 -5.00 3.92 12.09
CA ARG A 139 -4.18 3.59 13.29
C ARG A 139 -3.01 2.64 13.01
N ALA A 140 -3.07 1.42 13.52
CA ALA A 140 -2.01 0.43 13.44
C ALA A 140 -1.87 -0.19 12.05
N HIS A 141 -2.81 0.08 11.13
CA HIS A 141 -2.79 -0.41 9.76
C HIS A 141 -2.03 0.52 8.82
N VAL A 142 -1.89 1.79 9.16
CA VAL A 142 -1.05 2.75 8.42
C VAL A 142 -0.05 3.36 9.39
N VAL A 143 1.21 2.98 9.24
CA VAL A 143 2.28 3.34 10.17
C VAL A 143 3.34 4.16 9.48
N GLN A 144 3.95 5.09 10.22
CA GLN A 144 5.12 5.82 9.76
C GLN A 144 6.37 4.97 9.96
N ARG A 145 7.18 4.78 8.91
CA ARG A 145 8.42 4.00 8.94
C ARG A 145 9.42 4.45 7.88
N GLY A 146 10.62 3.86 7.94
CA GLY A 146 11.73 4.22 7.07
C GLY A 146 12.44 5.49 7.53
N SER A 147 13.64 5.72 6.99
CA SER A 147 14.47 6.90 7.31
C SER A 147 13.83 8.22 6.85
N LEU A 148 12.92 8.16 5.88
CA LEU A 148 12.20 9.32 5.34
C LEU A 148 10.88 9.63 6.06
N GLY A 149 10.47 8.79 7.02
CA GLY A 149 9.20 8.98 7.72
C GLY A 149 7.97 8.79 6.82
N GLN A 150 7.99 7.75 5.97
CA GLN A 150 6.92 7.43 5.04
C GLN A 150 5.77 6.71 5.75
N TRP A 151 4.53 7.09 5.43
CA TRP A 151 3.32 6.40 5.86
C TRP A 151 2.99 5.26 4.91
N ASP A 152 2.90 4.05 5.46
CA ASP A 152 2.69 2.85 4.69
C ASP A 152 1.83 1.80 5.41
N PHE A 153 1.27 0.86 4.65
CA PHE A 153 0.45 -0.21 5.20
C PHE A 153 1.26 -1.17 6.07
N PHE A 154 0.90 -1.31 7.35
CA PHE A 154 1.58 -2.21 8.27
C PHE A 154 1.63 -3.66 7.75
N HIS A 155 0.55 -4.13 7.11
CA HIS A 155 0.43 -5.51 6.63
C HIS A 155 0.19 -5.58 5.12
N THR A 156 0.86 -6.51 4.45
CA THR A 156 0.72 -6.77 3.00
C THR A 156 -0.73 -7.06 2.58
N GLN A 157 -1.53 -7.66 3.47
CA GLN A 157 -2.95 -7.93 3.19
C GLN A 157 -3.77 -6.66 2.95
N MET A 158 -3.51 -5.56 3.67
CA MET A 158 -4.23 -4.29 3.42
C MET A 158 -3.92 -3.77 2.02
N ARG A 159 -2.65 -3.84 1.63
CA ARG A 159 -2.19 -3.47 0.29
C ARG A 159 -2.89 -4.31 -0.81
N LEU A 160 -3.04 -5.61 -0.57
CA LEU A 160 -3.76 -6.51 -1.49
C LEU A 160 -5.26 -6.17 -1.54
N SER A 161 -5.90 -5.90 -0.41
CA SER A 161 -7.31 -5.48 -0.34
C SER A 161 -7.56 -4.17 -1.09
N VAL A 162 -6.73 -3.15 -0.87
CA VAL A 162 -6.83 -1.87 -1.58
C VAL A 162 -6.72 -2.07 -3.09
N ARG A 163 -5.81 -2.92 -3.57
CA ARG A 163 -5.65 -3.20 -5.00
C ARG A 163 -6.79 -4.02 -5.60
N ALA A 164 -7.31 -4.98 -4.85
CA ALA A 164 -8.51 -5.71 -5.26
C ALA A 164 -9.68 -4.74 -5.43
N ARG A 165 -9.83 -3.83 -4.46
CA ARG A 165 -10.85 -2.78 -4.47
C ARG A 165 -10.68 -1.79 -5.63
N MET A 166 -9.45 -1.39 -6.00
CA MET A 166 -9.22 -0.57 -7.20
C MET A 166 -9.80 -1.22 -8.46
N ARG A 167 -9.62 -2.53 -8.63
CA ARG A 167 -10.21 -3.27 -9.77
C ARG A 167 -11.74 -3.34 -9.69
N GLU A 168 -12.30 -3.58 -8.52
CA GLU A 168 -13.76 -3.62 -8.31
C GLU A 168 -14.42 -2.25 -8.57
N GLN A 169 -13.70 -1.18 -8.28
CA GLN A 169 -14.16 0.20 -8.45
C GLN A 169 -13.82 0.80 -9.82
N ASP A 170 -13.29 -0.01 -10.75
CA ASP A 170 -12.86 0.41 -12.09
C ASP A 170 -11.85 1.59 -12.07
N VAL A 171 -11.02 1.65 -11.04
CA VAL A 171 -9.92 2.63 -10.93
C VAL A 171 -8.72 2.08 -11.68
N ASP A 172 -8.35 2.71 -12.81
CA ASP A 172 -7.13 2.37 -13.54
C ASP A 172 -5.89 2.73 -12.69
N PRO A 173 -5.11 1.75 -12.20
CA PRO A 173 -3.91 2.03 -11.41
C PRO A 173 -2.87 2.85 -12.18
N ARG A 174 -2.87 2.79 -13.53
CA ARG A 174 -1.96 3.58 -14.37
C ARG A 174 -2.15 5.07 -14.17
N SER A 175 -3.39 5.52 -13.95
CA SER A 175 -3.67 6.94 -13.68
C SER A 175 -2.98 7.45 -12.40
N VAL A 176 -2.91 6.60 -11.37
CA VAL A 176 -2.19 6.91 -10.13
C VAL A 176 -0.69 6.88 -10.37
N HIS A 177 -0.19 5.93 -11.14
CA HIS A 177 1.22 5.87 -11.53
C HIS A 177 1.67 7.10 -12.33
N VAL A 178 0.86 7.58 -13.28
CA VAL A 178 1.11 8.80 -14.05
C VAL A 178 1.24 9.99 -13.11
N ALA A 179 0.26 10.22 -12.24
CA ALA A 179 0.27 11.35 -11.30
C ALA A 179 1.49 11.32 -10.36
N VAL A 180 1.93 10.13 -9.95
CA VAL A 180 3.14 9.97 -9.14
C VAL A 180 4.41 10.21 -9.96
N ALA A 181 4.51 9.67 -11.18
CA ALA A 181 5.68 9.89 -12.03
C ALA A 181 5.87 11.38 -12.36
N GLU A 182 4.79 12.09 -12.69
CA GLU A 182 4.79 13.55 -12.90
C GLU A 182 5.30 14.28 -11.65
N TYR A 183 4.76 13.95 -10.48
CA TYR A 183 5.22 14.54 -9.22
C TYR A 183 6.71 14.31 -8.94
N LEU A 184 7.19 13.08 -9.12
CA LEU A 184 8.58 12.75 -8.88
C LEU A 184 9.51 13.51 -9.84
N LEU A 185 9.13 13.64 -11.11
CA LEU A 185 9.94 14.31 -12.13
C LEU A 185 9.90 15.84 -12.06
N GLU A 186 8.74 16.42 -11.75
CA GLU A 186 8.52 17.87 -11.85
C GLU A 186 8.69 18.61 -10.52
N ASP A 187 8.31 17.99 -9.40
CA ASP A 187 8.24 18.67 -8.11
C ASP A 187 9.37 18.29 -7.15
N LEU A 188 9.95 17.10 -7.27
CA LEU A 188 11.03 16.66 -6.39
C LEU A 188 12.41 17.02 -6.94
N PRO A 189 13.34 17.48 -6.07
CA PRO A 189 14.75 17.57 -6.42
C PRO A 189 15.29 16.21 -6.87
N ARG A 190 16.28 16.24 -7.76
CA ARG A 190 16.91 15.04 -8.31
C ARG A 190 17.65 14.21 -7.25
N GLU A 191 18.14 14.88 -6.22
CA GLU A 191 18.82 14.28 -5.07
C GLU A 191 17.84 13.72 -4.03
N ASP A 192 16.53 13.91 -4.22
CA ASP A 192 15.52 13.33 -3.33
C ASP A 192 15.55 11.80 -3.48
N PRO A 193 15.69 11.03 -2.37
CA PRO A 193 15.73 9.57 -2.45
C PRO A 193 14.50 8.93 -3.10
N LEU A 194 13.32 9.58 -3.04
CA LEU A 194 12.13 9.08 -3.73
C LEU A 194 12.17 9.34 -5.23
N HIS A 195 12.75 10.48 -5.65
CA HIS A 195 13.03 10.75 -7.07
C HIS A 195 13.95 9.66 -7.62
N GLU A 196 15.05 9.37 -6.94
CA GLU A 196 16.01 8.36 -7.40
C GLU A 196 15.36 6.97 -7.49
N THR A 197 14.62 6.56 -6.46
CA THR A 197 14.24 5.15 -6.30
C THR A 197 12.88 4.78 -6.88
N GLU A 198 11.90 5.69 -6.89
CA GLU A 198 10.51 5.36 -7.29
C GLU A 198 10.20 5.78 -8.74
N THR A 199 10.93 6.74 -9.35
CA THR A 199 10.57 7.30 -10.67
C THR A 199 10.40 6.24 -11.75
N MET A 200 11.39 5.37 -11.94
CA MET A 200 11.30 4.32 -12.98
C MET A 200 10.22 3.28 -12.66
N VAL A 201 9.95 3.00 -11.38
CA VAL A 201 8.85 2.11 -10.96
C VAL A 201 7.52 2.67 -11.43
N HIS A 202 7.31 3.98 -11.27
CA HIS A 202 6.06 4.62 -11.68
C HIS A 202 5.95 4.84 -13.19
N LEU A 203 7.05 5.10 -13.91
CA LEU A 203 7.05 5.14 -15.37
C LEU A 203 6.70 3.77 -15.98
N ILE A 204 7.25 2.68 -15.43
CA ILE A 204 6.85 1.31 -15.83
C ILE A 204 5.38 1.07 -15.50
N GLY A 205 4.93 1.38 -14.28
CA GLY A 205 3.54 1.19 -13.86
C GLY A 205 2.52 2.05 -14.61
N ALA A 206 2.95 3.18 -15.17
CA ALA A 206 2.16 4.04 -16.05
C ALA A 206 2.12 3.52 -17.50
N ASP A 207 2.95 2.51 -17.85
CA ASP A 207 3.25 2.11 -19.23
C ASP A 207 3.83 3.26 -20.08
N ASP A 208 4.56 4.18 -19.45
CA ASP A 208 5.16 5.36 -20.09
C ASP A 208 6.57 5.06 -20.60
N ARG A 209 6.64 4.38 -21.75
CA ARG A 209 7.93 4.12 -22.45
C ARG A 209 8.68 5.39 -22.84
N PRO A 210 8.03 6.42 -23.43
CA PRO A 210 8.71 7.66 -23.76
C PRO A 210 9.34 8.33 -22.54
N GLY A 211 8.61 8.44 -21.43
CA GLY A 211 9.12 8.98 -20.17
C GLY A 211 10.26 8.14 -19.58
N ALA A 212 10.12 6.82 -19.57
CA ALA A 212 11.18 5.90 -19.14
C ALA A 212 12.46 6.04 -19.99
N ALA A 213 12.32 6.14 -21.31
CA ALA A 213 13.44 6.33 -22.22
C ALA A 213 14.11 7.70 -22.01
N ALA A 214 13.33 8.77 -21.85
CA ALA A 214 13.86 10.10 -21.56
C ALA A 214 14.60 10.13 -20.21
N CYS A 215 14.01 9.56 -19.17
CA CYS A 215 14.61 9.43 -17.84
C CYS A 215 15.91 8.62 -17.90
N TYR A 216 15.91 7.43 -18.50
CA TYR A 216 17.08 6.54 -18.51
C TYR A 216 18.19 7.00 -19.46
N GLY A 217 17.85 7.81 -20.48
CA GLY A 217 18.80 8.45 -21.39
C GLY A 217 19.36 9.79 -20.88
N ALA A 218 18.86 10.33 -19.76
CA ALA A 218 19.34 11.59 -19.21
C ALA A 218 20.78 11.50 -18.65
N GLU A 219 21.37 12.64 -18.31
CA GLU A 219 22.56 12.65 -17.46
C GLU A 219 22.10 12.37 -16.03
N LEU A 220 22.51 11.23 -15.47
CA LEU A 220 22.03 10.71 -14.20
C LEU A 220 23.17 10.75 -13.17
N THR A 221 22.83 11.02 -11.92
CA THR A 221 23.71 10.72 -10.79
C THR A 221 23.85 9.20 -10.61
N ASP A 222 24.80 8.77 -9.80
CA ASP A 222 24.95 7.36 -9.45
C ASP A 222 23.70 6.78 -8.76
N GLY A 223 23.00 7.60 -7.97
CA GLY A 223 21.77 7.23 -7.27
C GLY A 223 20.62 7.02 -8.25
N GLU A 224 20.37 7.99 -9.13
CA GLU A 224 19.35 7.91 -10.17
C GLU A 224 19.61 6.77 -11.15
N GLN A 225 20.87 6.55 -11.56
CA GLN A 225 21.20 5.44 -12.46
C GLN A 225 20.85 4.11 -11.81
N ARG A 226 21.28 3.87 -10.56
CA ARG A 226 20.92 2.62 -9.85
C ARG A 226 19.41 2.49 -9.67
N GLY A 227 18.76 3.59 -9.30
CA GLY A 227 17.32 3.68 -9.07
C GLY A 227 16.48 3.50 -10.34
N ALA A 228 17.04 3.74 -11.52
CA ALA A 228 16.41 3.45 -12.81
C ALA A 228 16.77 2.05 -13.35
N THR A 229 18.02 1.61 -13.23
CA THR A 229 18.47 0.30 -13.74
C THR A 229 17.82 -0.85 -12.96
N GLN A 230 17.73 -0.76 -11.63
CA GLN A 230 17.20 -1.86 -10.81
C GLN A 230 15.72 -2.18 -11.10
N PRO A 231 14.80 -1.20 -11.19
CA PRO A 231 13.41 -1.48 -11.59
C PRO A 231 13.26 -2.07 -12.99
N LEU A 232 14.08 -1.65 -13.97
CA LEU A 232 14.06 -2.25 -15.31
C LEU A 232 14.50 -3.73 -15.27
N ALA A 233 15.53 -4.05 -14.49
CA ALA A 233 15.96 -5.44 -14.27
C ALA A 233 14.86 -6.26 -13.58
N ASP A 234 14.27 -5.71 -12.51
CA ASP A 234 13.21 -6.38 -11.77
C ASP A 234 11.95 -6.58 -12.65
N PHE A 235 11.70 -5.68 -13.60
CA PHE A 235 10.61 -5.80 -14.54
C PHE A 235 10.82 -6.98 -15.50
N ILE A 236 12.02 -7.08 -16.10
CA ILE A 236 12.41 -8.19 -16.98
C ILE A 236 12.35 -9.53 -16.24
N LEU A 237 12.79 -9.55 -14.97
CA LEU A 237 12.83 -10.75 -14.15
C LEU A 237 11.47 -11.12 -13.55
N GLY A 238 10.42 -10.31 -13.74
CA GLY A 238 9.13 -10.49 -13.07
C GLY A 238 9.20 -10.35 -11.55
N ALA A 239 10.24 -9.69 -11.04
CA ALA A 239 10.46 -9.40 -9.62
C ALA A 239 9.79 -8.09 -9.17
N LEU A 240 9.42 -7.23 -10.12
CA LEU A 240 8.52 -6.11 -9.79
C LEU A 240 7.18 -6.68 -9.31
N PRO A 241 6.61 -6.09 -8.26
CA PRO A 241 5.36 -6.60 -7.75
C PRO A 241 4.23 -6.34 -8.77
N ALA A 242 3.31 -7.31 -8.88
CA ALA A 242 2.38 -7.45 -10.02
C ALA A 242 1.48 -6.24 -10.35
N TRP A 243 1.38 -5.27 -9.45
CA TRP A 243 0.61 -4.03 -9.63
C TRP A 243 1.37 -2.95 -10.41
N THR A 244 2.69 -3.06 -10.49
CA THR A 244 3.55 -2.18 -11.29
C THR A 244 3.67 -2.67 -12.73
N VAL A 245 3.25 -3.90 -13.02
CA VAL A 245 3.45 -4.54 -14.33
C VAL A 245 2.32 -4.10 -15.27
N PRO A 246 2.63 -3.53 -16.45
CA PRO A 246 1.63 -3.19 -17.45
C PRO A 246 0.85 -4.45 -17.88
N PRO A 247 -0.47 -4.35 -18.13
CA PRO A 247 -1.31 -5.51 -18.49
C PRO A 247 -0.87 -6.28 -19.75
N SER A 248 -0.10 -5.63 -20.65
CA SER A 248 0.27 -6.14 -21.98
C SER A 248 1.76 -6.40 -22.17
N ALA A 249 2.60 -6.27 -21.13
CA ALA A 249 4.03 -6.19 -21.34
C ALA A 249 4.73 -7.56 -21.42
N ASP A 250 5.19 -7.91 -22.63
CA ASP A 250 6.45 -8.64 -22.79
C ASP A 250 7.56 -7.71 -22.27
N ALA A 251 7.90 -7.83 -20.99
CA ALA A 251 8.84 -6.92 -20.31
C ALA A 251 10.20 -6.82 -21.03
N PRO A 252 10.83 -7.92 -21.50
CA PRO A 252 12.00 -7.83 -22.38
C PRO A 252 11.77 -6.98 -23.64
N ALA A 253 10.66 -7.16 -24.37
CA ALA A 253 10.35 -6.32 -25.54
C ALA A 253 10.17 -4.85 -25.17
N TRP A 254 9.49 -4.59 -24.04
CA TRP A 254 9.22 -3.24 -23.56
C TRP A 254 10.52 -2.48 -23.28
N VAL A 255 11.46 -3.10 -22.57
CA VAL A 255 12.76 -2.50 -22.24
C VAL A 255 13.66 -2.37 -23.47
N ALA A 256 13.67 -3.38 -24.34
CA ALA A 256 14.44 -3.35 -25.59
C ALA A 256 13.95 -2.27 -26.58
N ALA A 257 12.69 -1.83 -26.47
CA ALA A 257 12.12 -0.78 -27.32
C ALA A 257 12.54 0.64 -26.90
N LEU A 258 13.07 0.85 -25.68
CA LEU A 258 13.40 2.18 -25.16
C LEU A 258 14.35 3.02 -26.07
N PRO A 259 15.41 2.46 -26.69
CA PRO A 259 16.26 3.22 -27.62
C PRO A 259 15.54 3.71 -28.87
N ALA A 260 14.44 3.06 -29.25
CA ALA A 260 13.66 3.37 -30.45
C ALA A 260 12.62 4.47 -30.23
N GLU A 261 12.38 4.88 -28.98
CA GLU A 261 11.42 5.93 -28.66
C GLU A 261 11.77 7.26 -29.35
N THR A 262 10.72 7.94 -29.81
CA THR A 262 10.84 9.23 -30.50
C THR A 262 11.15 10.36 -29.51
N GLY A 263 11.87 11.39 -29.95
CA GLY A 263 12.19 12.56 -29.12
C GLY A 263 13.52 12.47 -28.36
N LEU A 264 14.19 11.31 -28.38
CA LEU A 264 15.56 11.18 -27.84
C LEU A 264 16.58 11.88 -28.74
N THR A 265 17.48 12.66 -28.12
CA THR A 265 18.70 13.14 -28.79
C THR A 265 19.67 11.99 -29.04
N ALA A 266 20.60 12.15 -29.98
CA ALA A 266 21.62 11.13 -30.25
C ALA A 266 22.47 10.80 -29.01
N HIS A 267 22.79 11.81 -28.19
CA HIS A 267 23.52 11.62 -26.93
C HIS A 267 22.69 10.86 -25.89
N ALA A 268 21.41 11.22 -25.72
CA ALA A 268 20.53 10.54 -24.78
C ALA A 268 20.34 9.07 -25.18
N ARG A 269 20.16 8.80 -26.47
CA ARG A 269 20.08 7.45 -27.02
C ARG A 269 21.37 6.66 -26.79
N GLY A 270 22.53 7.28 -27.03
CA GLY A 270 23.83 6.65 -26.79
C GLY A 270 24.02 6.22 -25.34
N ARG A 271 23.74 7.10 -24.37
CA ARG A 271 23.79 6.78 -22.93
C ARG A 271 22.81 5.69 -22.55
N LEU A 272 21.59 5.73 -23.10
CA LEU A 272 20.58 4.72 -22.86
C LEU A 272 21.07 3.34 -23.33
N CYS A 273 21.57 3.23 -24.57
CA CYS A 273 22.14 1.99 -25.11
C CYS A 273 23.32 1.48 -24.27
N GLU A 274 24.25 2.36 -23.89
CA GLU A 274 25.38 1.99 -23.03
C GLU A 274 24.90 1.41 -21.70
N ARG A 275 23.90 2.03 -21.07
CA ARG A 275 23.34 1.58 -19.79
C ARG A 275 22.55 0.28 -19.88
N LEU A 276 21.93 0.02 -21.03
CA LEU A 276 21.26 -1.24 -21.35
C LEU A 276 22.27 -2.39 -21.54
N VAL A 277 23.42 -2.13 -22.17
CA VAL A 277 24.44 -3.15 -22.46
C VAL A 277 25.30 -3.46 -21.23
N TRP A 278 25.60 -2.47 -20.39
CA TRP A 278 26.53 -2.65 -19.27
C TRP A 278 25.80 -2.79 -17.92
N PRO A 279 25.34 -1.71 -17.25
CA PRO A 279 24.63 -1.78 -15.98
C PRO A 279 23.48 -2.79 -15.92
N LEU A 280 22.61 -2.78 -16.93
CA LEU A 280 21.43 -3.65 -16.91
C LEU A 280 21.82 -5.11 -17.14
N ASP A 281 22.66 -5.41 -18.14
CA ASP A 281 23.14 -6.77 -18.39
C ASP A 281 23.92 -7.33 -17.19
N ASP A 282 24.70 -6.51 -16.48
CA ASP A 282 25.40 -6.93 -15.27
C ASP A 282 24.44 -7.33 -14.13
N LEU A 283 23.28 -6.68 -14.00
CA LEU A 283 22.23 -7.11 -13.06
C LEU A 283 21.50 -8.37 -13.52
N LEU A 284 21.34 -8.56 -14.83
CA LEU A 284 20.66 -9.73 -15.40
C LEU A 284 21.54 -10.98 -15.42
N LYS A 285 22.85 -10.87 -15.68
CA LYS A 285 23.81 -11.98 -15.77
C LYS A 285 23.70 -13.02 -14.65
N PRO A 286 23.67 -12.64 -13.36
CA PRO A 286 23.59 -13.60 -12.27
C PRO A 286 22.16 -14.09 -11.96
N ARG A 287 21.11 -13.47 -12.52
CA ARG A 287 19.72 -13.62 -12.06
C ARG A 287 18.75 -14.13 -13.12
N ALA A 288 19.03 -13.87 -14.40
CA ALA A 288 18.16 -14.22 -15.50
C ALA A 288 18.48 -15.63 -16.04
N PRO A 289 17.46 -16.48 -16.28
CA PRO A 289 17.62 -17.67 -17.11
C PRO A 289 18.17 -17.28 -18.49
N LEU A 290 19.07 -18.10 -19.04
CA LEU A 290 19.71 -17.85 -20.34
C LEU A 290 18.70 -17.49 -21.46
N PRO A 291 17.51 -18.11 -21.58
CA PRO A 291 16.52 -17.73 -22.59
C PRO A 291 16.00 -16.30 -22.46
N SER A 292 15.75 -15.81 -21.24
CA SER A 292 15.30 -14.42 -21.01
C SER A 292 16.39 -13.41 -21.36
N ARG A 293 17.67 -13.78 -21.11
CA ARG A 293 18.84 -12.97 -21.47
C ARG A 293 19.05 -12.92 -22.98
N LEU A 294 18.92 -14.05 -23.67
CA LEU A 294 19.01 -14.13 -25.13
C LEU A 294 17.88 -13.34 -25.79
N LEU A 295 16.64 -13.46 -25.30
CA LEU A 295 15.50 -12.70 -25.84
C LEU A 295 15.70 -11.19 -25.73
N TYR A 296 16.31 -10.72 -24.64
CA TYR A 296 16.67 -9.32 -24.46
C TYR A 296 17.81 -8.90 -25.41
N LEU A 297 18.92 -9.64 -25.43
CA LEU A 297 20.09 -9.31 -26.26
C LEU A 297 19.84 -9.42 -27.77
N GLU A 298 18.93 -10.30 -28.21
CA GLU A 298 18.52 -10.41 -29.61
C GLU A 298 17.67 -9.23 -30.08
N ARG A 299 17.08 -8.48 -29.15
CA ARG A 299 16.14 -7.37 -29.41
C ARG A 299 16.72 -5.99 -29.10
N ALA A 300 17.80 -5.91 -28.33
CA ALA A 300 18.52 -4.68 -27.95
C ALA A 300 19.57 -4.29 -29.00
#